data_AF-A0A8C0FBL8-F1
#
_entry.id   AF-A0A8C0FBL8-F1
#
_cell.length_a   1.000
_cell.length_b   1.000
_cell.length_c   1.000
_cell.angle_alpha   90.00
_cell.angle_beta   90.00
_cell.angle_gamma   90.00
#
_symmetry.space_group_name_H-M   'P 1'
#
loop_
_entity.id
_entity.type
_entity.pdbx_description
1 polymer ?
#
loop_
_entity_poly.entity_id
_entity_poly.type
_entity_poly.pdbx_seq_one_letter_code
_entity_poly.pdbx_strand_id
1 'polypeptide(L)'
;MDASKKVDLKIIIIGALGVGKTSLLHQYVHKTFYEDYRTTLGASILTKVVAVDNTPLKLQVPKETAAAWCKEKDIPYFEVSAKNNINVAEAFETLAKQALTTVRILESYLTDSIKLTPNDKPKKSCC
;
A
#
# COMPACT_ATOMS: atom_id res chain seq x y z
N MET A 1 -16.80 5.76 -27.32
CA MET A 1 -16.78 5.81 -25.84
C MET A 1 -16.03 4.57 -25.41
N ASP A 2 -14.75 4.72 -25.12
CA ASP A 2 -13.83 3.60 -24.96
C ASP A 2 -14.15 2.82 -23.68
N ALA A 3 -14.03 1.49 -23.75
CA ALA A 3 -14.44 0.57 -22.69
C ALA A 3 -13.69 0.88 -21.39
N SER A 4 -14.36 0.74 -20.24
CA SER A 4 -13.78 0.97 -18.91
C SER A 4 -12.51 0.14 -18.73
N LYS A 5 -11.35 0.80 -18.87
CA LYS A 5 -10.04 0.18 -18.73
C LYS A 5 -9.90 -0.35 -17.30
N LYS A 6 -9.80 -1.67 -17.17
CA LYS A 6 -9.60 -2.33 -15.87
C LYS A 6 -8.14 -2.21 -15.45
N VAL A 7 -7.93 -1.89 -14.17
CA VAL A 7 -6.60 -1.80 -13.56
C VAL A 7 -6.58 -2.76 -12.38
N ASP A 8 -5.64 -3.72 -12.40
CA ASP A 8 -5.44 -4.66 -11.31
C ASP A 8 -4.37 -4.12 -10.34
N LEU A 9 -4.76 -3.86 -9.09
CA LEU A 9 -3.85 -3.40 -8.05
C LEU A 9 -3.46 -4.54 -7.12
N LYS A 10 -2.16 -4.72 -6.88
CA LYS A 10 -1.63 -5.65 -5.86
C LYS A 10 -1.17 -4.87 -4.64
N ILE A 11 -1.75 -5.16 -3.47
CA ILE A 11 -1.42 -4.51 -2.19
C ILE A 11 -0.61 -5.49 -1.33
N ILE A 12 0.52 -5.02 -0.77
CA ILE A 12 1.36 -5.77 0.16
C ILE A 12 1.31 -5.08 1.52
N ILE A 13 1.05 -5.85 2.59
CA ILE A 13 1.02 -5.34 3.97
C ILE A 13 2.26 -5.84 4.71
N ILE A 14 3.09 -4.91 5.17
CA ILE A 14 4.33 -5.19 5.92
C ILE A 14 4.23 -4.70 7.36
N GLY A 15 5.08 -5.26 8.24
CA GLY A 15 5.13 -4.88 9.66
C GLY A 15 5.51 -6.05 10.56
N ALA A 16 5.91 -5.75 11.78
CA ALA A 16 6.33 -6.74 12.78
C ALA A 16 5.24 -7.80 13.05
N LEU A 17 5.64 -8.90 13.66
CA LEU A 17 4.69 -9.95 14.01
C LEU A 17 3.66 -9.46 15.04
N GLY A 18 2.41 -9.91 14.93
CA GLY A 18 1.38 -9.64 15.94
C GLY A 18 0.75 -8.25 15.86
N VAL A 19 1.23 -7.35 15.00
CA VAL A 19 0.69 -5.97 14.85
C VAL A 19 -0.69 -5.91 14.18
N GLY A 20 -1.33 -7.05 13.88
CA GLY A 20 -2.69 -7.09 13.35
C GLY A 20 -2.82 -7.01 11.82
N LYS A 21 -1.75 -7.25 11.04
CA LYS A 21 -1.79 -7.21 9.55
C LYS A 21 -2.89 -8.09 8.96
N THR A 22 -2.93 -9.36 9.36
CA THR A 22 -3.94 -10.32 8.87
C THR A 22 -5.33 -9.97 9.36
N SER A 23 -5.47 -9.54 10.62
CA SER A 23 -6.75 -9.08 11.17
C SER A 23 -7.28 -7.84 10.44
N LEU A 24 -6.40 -6.92 10.04
CA LEU A 24 -6.76 -5.72 9.29
C LEU A 24 -7.24 -6.06 7.88
N LEU A 25 -6.53 -6.94 7.16
CA LEU A 25 -6.95 -7.42 5.85
C LEU A 25 -8.28 -8.18 5.93
N HIS A 26 -8.41 -9.07 6.91
CA HIS A 26 -9.63 -9.84 7.12
C HIS A 26 -10.81 -8.93 7.47
N GLN A 27 -10.60 -7.93 8.32
CA GLN A 27 -11.62 -6.93 8.63
C GLN A 27 -12.03 -6.13 7.38
N TYR A 28 -11.09 -5.77 6.52
CA TYR A 28 -11.41 -5.05 5.29
C TYR A 28 -12.26 -5.89 4.32
N VAL A 29 -11.87 -7.14 4.08
CA VAL A 29 -12.49 -8.04 3.09
C VAL A 29 -13.78 -8.69 3.60
N HIS A 30 -13.75 -9.23 4.82
CA HIS A 30 -14.83 -10.06 5.38
C HIS A 30 -15.69 -9.33 6.42
N LYS A 31 -15.36 -8.07 6.75
CA LYS A 31 -16.08 -7.25 7.74
C LYS A 31 -16.21 -7.92 9.12
N THR A 32 -15.28 -8.81 9.45
CA THR A 32 -15.29 -9.64 10.65
C THR A 32 -13.92 -9.67 11.29
N PHE A 33 -13.90 -9.77 12.62
CA PHE A 33 -12.69 -9.83 13.44
C PHE A 33 -12.73 -11.06 14.35
N TYR A 34 -11.63 -11.81 14.40
CA TYR A 34 -11.47 -12.97 15.27
C TYR A 34 -10.43 -12.66 16.36
N GLU A 35 -10.83 -12.76 17.62
CA GLU A 35 -9.93 -12.55 18.77
C GLU A 35 -8.91 -13.69 18.89
N ASP A 36 -9.35 -14.93 18.66
CA ASP A 36 -8.51 -16.13 18.77
C ASP A 36 -7.70 -16.43 17.51
N TYR A 37 -7.42 -15.42 16.66
CA TYR A 37 -6.73 -15.67 15.41
C TYR A 37 -5.30 -16.13 15.67
N ARG A 38 -5.13 -17.47 15.68
CA ARG A 38 -3.84 -18.13 15.66
C ARG A 38 -3.08 -17.61 14.46
N THR A 39 -1.86 -17.19 14.75
CA THR A 39 -0.88 -16.66 13.82
C THR A 39 -0.94 -17.30 12.43
N THR A 40 -0.84 -16.45 11.40
CA THR A 40 -0.95 -16.85 9.98
C THR A 40 -0.07 -18.06 9.68
N LEU A 41 -0.71 -19.22 9.43
CA LEU A 41 -0.07 -20.48 9.09
C LEU A 41 0.85 -20.28 7.86
N GLY A 42 2.16 -20.31 8.09
CA GLY A 42 3.16 -20.16 7.02
C GLY A 42 4.41 -19.32 7.37
N ALA A 43 4.43 -18.62 8.50
CA ALA A 43 5.66 -18.01 9.02
C ALA A 43 5.93 -18.58 10.42
N SER A 44 7.02 -19.34 10.59
CA SER A 44 7.45 -19.77 11.92
C SER A 44 7.74 -18.55 12.77
N ILE A 45 6.98 -18.42 13.85
CA ILE A 45 6.99 -17.26 14.73
C ILE A 45 7.98 -17.52 15.84
N LEU A 46 9.09 -16.80 15.78
CA LEU A 46 10.00 -16.65 16.90
C LEU A 46 9.75 -15.28 17.50
N THR A 47 8.95 -15.23 18.55
CA THR A 47 8.83 -14.04 19.41
C THR A 47 10.07 -13.99 20.29
N LYS A 48 10.99 -13.05 20.02
CA LYS A 48 12.05 -12.72 20.98
C LYS A 48 11.49 -11.68 21.95
N VAL A 49 11.17 -12.12 23.16
CA VAL A 49 10.95 -11.20 24.28
C VAL A 49 12.31 -10.59 24.62
N VAL A 50 12.47 -9.29 24.40
CA VAL A 50 13.63 -8.54 24.88
C VAL A 50 13.25 -8.02 26.27
N ALA A 51 13.79 -8.64 27.31
CA ALA A 51 13.78 -8.08 28.65
C ALA A 51 14.99 -7.15 28.78
N VAL A 52 14.76 -5.90 29.18
CA VAL A 52 15.80 -5.04 29.76
C VAL A 52 15.61 -5.16 31.27
N ASP A 53 16.59 -5.70 31.98
CA ASP A 53 16.57 -5.84 33.44
C ASP A 53 15.30 -6.51 34.00
N ASN A 54 14.85 -7.62 33.39
CA ASN A 54 13.65 -8.36 33.78
C ASN A 54 12.31 -7.58 33.77
N THR A 55 12.27 -6.38 33.18
CA THR A 55 11.05 -5.57 33.12
C THR A 55 10.39 -5.65 31.74
N PRO A 56 9.13 -6.11 31.62
CA PRO A 56 8.43 -6.09 30.34
C PRO A 56 8.11 -4.65 29.93
N LEU A 57 8.72 -4.19 28.84
CA LEU A 57 8.50 -2.85 28.31
C LEU A 57 7.37 -2.86 27.28
N LYS A 58 6.37 -2.00 27.47
CA LYS A 58 5.37 -1.69 26.45
C LYS A 58 5.84 -0.51 25.62
N LEU A 59 6.40 -0.77 24.46
CA LEU A 59 6.78 0.28 23.51
C LEU A 59 5.50 0.87 22.90
N GLN A 60 5.31 2.18 23.06
CA GLN A 60 4.26 2.94 22.39
C GLN A 60 4.91 4.03 21.57
N VAL A 61 4.53 4.12 20.29
CA VAL A 61 4.92 5.24 19.43
C VAL A 61 3.83 6.29 19.56
N PRO A 62 4.14 7.53 19.99
CA PRO A 62 3.15 8.60 20.03
C PRO A 62 2.61 8.91 18.63
N LYS A 63 1.31 9.21 18.56
CA LYS A 63 0.63 9.58 17.32
C LYS A 63 1.33 10.70 16.57
N GLU A 64 1.72 11.75 17.29
CA GLU A 64 2.37 12.93 16.71
C GLU A 64 3.71 12.58 16.05
N THR A 65 4.50 11.71 16.69
CA THR A 65 5.79 11.25 16.17
C THR A 65 5.63 10.44 14.90
N ALA A 66 4.68 9.49 14.88
CA ALA A 66 4.40 8.68 13.70
C ALA A 66 3.87 9.54 12.54
N ALA A 67 2.92 10.42 12.82
CA ALA A 67 2.35 11.33 11.83
C ALA A 67 3.40 12.29 11.27
N ALA A 68 4.29 12.84 12.10
CA ALA A 68 5.37 13.72 11.65
C ALA A 68 6.35 13.00 10.72
N TRP A 69 6.77 11.79 11.06
CA TRP A 69 7.67 10.98 10.24
C TRP A 69 7.05 10.63 8.88
N CYS A 70 5.77 10.22 8.90
CA CYS A 70 5.00 9.95 7.69
C CYS A 70 4.87 11.20 6.81
N LYS A 71 4.58 12.35 7.42
CA LYS A 71 4.48 13.64 6.72
C LYS A 71 5.79 14.04 6.05
N GLU A 72 6.93 13.87 6.74
CA GLU A 72 8.25 14.18 6.18
C GLU A 72 8.58 13.31 4.96
N LYS A 73 8.12 12.05 4.96
CA LYS A 73 8.36 11.09 3.88
C LYS A 73 7.28 11.09 2.79
N ASP A 74 6.29 11.98 2.90
CA ASP A 74 5.10 12.01 2.04
C ASP A 74 4.34 10.67 2.00
N ILE A 75 4.32 9.97 3.14
CA ILE A 75 3.62 8.71 3.32
C ILE A 75 2.30 8.99 4.05
N PRO A 76 1.14 8.58 3.50
CA PRO A 76 -0.14 8.67 4.19
C PRO A 76 -0.12 7.91 5.53
N TYR A 77 -0.67 8.53 6.56
CA TYR A 77 -0.80 7.93 7.90
C TYR A 77 -2.27 7.75 8.27
N PHE A 78 -2.62 6.55 8.74
CA PHE A 78 -3.97 6.20 9.21
C PHE A 78 -3.91 5.49 10.55
N GLU A 79 -4.74 5.93 11.49
CA GLU A 79 -5.01 5.16 12.71
C GLU A 79 -6.18 4.21 12.45
N VAL A 80 -5.91 2.91 12.47
CA VAL A 80 -6.91 1.88 12.15
C VAL A 80 -7.12 0.93 13.33
N SER A 81 -8.37 0.52 13.55
CA SER A 81 -8.70 -0.56 14.49
C SER A 81 -9.44 -1.66 13.75
N ALA A 82 -8.78 -2.80 13.56
CA ALA A 82 -9.43 -3.99 13.00
C ALA A 82 -10.57 -4.47 13.89
N LYS A 83 -10.36 -4.51 15.22
CA LYS A 83 -11.36 -4.98 16.19
C LYS A 83 -12.63 -4.13 16.18
N ASN A 84 -12.48 -2.81 16.13
CA ASN A 84 -13.60 -1.88 16.19
C ASN A 84 -14.05 -1.38 14.82
N ASN A 85 -13.45 -1.89 13.74
CA ASN A 85 -13.68 -1.43 12.37
C ASN A 85 -13.50 0.10 12.16
N ILE A 86 -12.49 0.69 12.80
CA ILE A 86 -12.24 2.14 12.71
C ILE A 86 -11.24 2.39 11.57
N ASN A 87 -11.58 3.30 10.65
CA ASN A 87 -10.77 3.79 9.53
C ASN A 87 -10.19 2.72 8.59
N VAL A 88 -10.66 1.47 8.69
CA VAL A 88 -10.16 0.37 7.86
C VAL A 88 -10.48 0.65 6.39
N ALA A 89 -11.73 0.94 6.05
CA ALA A 89 -12.12 1.20 4.66
C ALA A 89 -11.43 2.43 4.07
N GLU A 90 -11.44 3.54 4.82
CA GLU A 90 -10.84 4.81 4.40
C GLU A 90 -9.34 4.67 4.06
N ALA A 91 -8.59 3.91 4.87
CA ALA A 91 -7.17 3.65 4.63
C ALA A 91 -6.94 2.91 3.29
N PHE A 92 -7.69 1.84 3.05
CA PHE A 92 -7.56 1.05 1.81
C PHE A 92 -8.04 1.81 0.58
N GLU A 93 -9.12 2.59 0.69
CA GLU A 93 -9.63 3.40 -0.41
C GLU A 93 -8.67 4.54 -0.78
N THR A 94 -8.04 5.17 0.21
CA THR A 94 -7.05 6.22 -0.06
C THR A 94 -5.84 5.65 -0.77
N LEU A 95 -5.36 4.48 -0.33
CA LEU A 95 -4.28 3.76 -1.01
C LEU A 95 -4.64 3.44 -2.47
N ALA A 96 -5.85 2.95 -2.72
CA ALA A 96 -6.31 2.63 -4.08
C ALA A 96 -6.40 3.89 -4.97
N LYS A 97 -6.91 5.01 -4.43
CA LYS A 97 -7.00 6.30 -5.15
C LYS A 97 -5.62 6.84 -5.53
N GLN A 98 -4.65 6.76 -4.62
CA GLN A 98 -3.28 7.17 -4.89
C GLN A 98 -2.63 6.27 -5.93
N ALA A 99 -2.75 4.96 -5.79
CA ALA A 99 -2.20 4.02 -6.77
C ALA A 99 -2.77 4.24 -8.18
N LEU A 100 -4.09 4.47 -8.30
CA LEU A 100 -4.71 4.78 -9.59
C LEU A 100 -4.18 6.08 -10.20
N THR A 101 -3.97 7.10 -9.36
CA THR A 101 -3.37 8.37 -9.79
C THR A 101 -1.95 8.16 -10.31
N THR A 102 -1.13 7.41 -9.58
CA THR A 102 0.24 7.07 -10.00
C THR A 102 0.25 6.29 -11.32
N VAL A 103 -0.62 5.30 -11.50
CA VAL A 103 -0.74 4.54 -12.76
C VAL A 103 -1.10 5.46 -13.92
N ARG A 104 -2.09 6.36 -13.75
CA ARG A 104 -2.47 7.32 -14.80
C ARG A 104 -1.33 8.24 -15.22
N ILE A 105 -0.56 8.72 -14.25
CA ILE A 105 0.61 9.57 -14.48
C ILE A 105 1.67 8.80 -15.28
N LEU A 106 1.99 7.56 -14.88
CA LEU A 106 2.95 6.73 -15.60
C LEU A 106 2.49 6.42 -17.03
N GLU A 107 1.19 6.14 -17.21
CA GLU A 107 0.63 5.91 -18.55
C GLU A 107 0.74 7.15 -19.44
N SER A 108 0.49 8.37 -18.93
CA SER A 108 0.66 9.60 -19.72
C SER A 108 2.12 9.80 -20.16
N TYR A 109 3.09 9.54 -19.28
CA TYR A 109 4.52 9.63 -19.62
C TYR A 109 4.93 8.62 -20.71
N LEU A 110 4.37 7.41 -20.69
CA LEU A 110 4.64 6.38 -21.69
C LEU A 110 4.04 6.76 -23.06
N THR A 111 2.83 7.33 -23.09
CA THR A 111 2.20 7.74 -24.36
C THR A 111 2.86 8.96 -25.00
N ASP A 112 3.44 9.85 -24.21
CA ASP A 112 4.11 11.06 -24.73
C ASP A 112 5.50 10.77 -25.34
N SER A 113 6.10 9.61 -25.02
CA SER A 113 7.51 9.33 -25.33
C SER A 113 7.77 8.46 -26.58
N ILE A 114 6.75 8.07 -27.35
CA ILE A 114 6.96 7.32 -28.61
C ILE A 114 6.12 7.92 -29.75
N LYS A 115 6.58 9.05 -30.28
CA LYS A 115 6.31 9.43 -31.68
C LYS A 115 7.50 9.02 -32.53
N LEU A 116 7.56 7.75 -32.91
CA LEU A 116 8.37 7.33 -34.05
C LEU A 116 7.65 7.84 -35.31
N THR A 117 7.93 9.08 -35.72
CA THR A 117 7.60 9.50 -37.08
C THR A 117 8.50 8.71 -38.03
N PRO A 118 7.97 7.94 -38.98
CA PRO A 118 8.77 7.48 -40.10
C PRO A 118 9.01 8.71 -40.98
N ASN A 119 10.09 9.44 -40.72
CA ASN A 119 10.61 10.43 -41.65
C ASN A 119 11.60 9.71 -42.55
N ASP A 120 11.28 9.66 -43.85
CA ASP A 120 12.21 9.94 -44.96
C ASP A 120 11.67 9.33 -46.26
N LYS A 121 10.94 10.14 -47.03
CA LYS A 121 10.77 9.88 -48.46
C LYS A 121 12.14 10.11 -49.13
N PRO A 122 12.69 9.15 -49.90
CA PRO A 122 13.92 9.39 -50.63
C PRO A 122 13.68 10.46 -51.70
N LYS A 123 14.45 11.57 -51.64
CA LYS A 123 14.60 12.50 -52.75
C LYS A 123 15.12 11.72 -53.96
N LYS A 124 14.38 11.75 -55.07
CA LYS A 124 14.96 11.55 -56.41
C LYS A 124 14.62 12.77 -57.24
N SER A 125 15.67 13.49 -57.64
CA SER A 125 15.60 14.60 -58.58
C SER A 125 15.14 14.08 -59.95
N CYS A 126 14.27 14.85 -60.57
CA CYS A 126 13.90 14.72 -61.97
C CYS A 126 15.06 15.25 -62.83
N CYS A 127 15.56 14.40 -63.74
CA CYS A 127 16.23 14.77 -64.98
C CYS A 127 15.72 13.80 -66.06
#